data_AF-A0A6V7UC04-F1
#
_entry.id   AF-A0A6V7UC04-F1
#
_cell.length_a   1.000
_cell.length_b   1.000
_cell.length_c   1.000
_cell.angle_alpha   90.00
_cell.angle_beta   90.00
_cell.angle_gamma   90.00
#
_symmetry.space_group_name_H-M   'P 1'
#
loop_
_entity.id
_entity.type
_entity.pdbx_description
1 polymer ?
#
loop_
_entity_poly.entity_id
_entity_poly.type
_entity_poly.pdbx_seq_one_letter_code
_entity_poly.pdbx_strand_id
1 'polypeptide(L)'
;MTYCMYDFDLGYVQGMSDFLSVLCVVLRKESDIFWCFVGLMEHVHKNFELDQVHIKTQLSQLKSLVEIVNPRLAIYLESQDSDHMYFCFRWILVLFKRELSFDDCQYLWEVLWTGIPCRTFMLLFCVSILDTQTDIIIENRFGLTEILKHINNLSMHIDVQKTLCTAEAIYHQLAAVQDKLPRHICEILSFNHAESISCNNNERKENGK
;
A
#
# COMPACT_ATOMS: atom_id res chain seq x y z
N MET A 1 -13.18 12.04 -18.74
CA MET A 1 -12.96 12.49 -20.14
C MET A 1 -11.80 13.47 -20.24
N THR A 2 -11.78 14.58 -19.50
CA THR A 2 -10.67 15.55 -19.54
C THR A 2 -9.30 14.92 -19.22
N TYR A 3 -9.23 14.01 -18.24
CA TYR A 3 -7.99 13.29 -17.91
C TYR A 3 -7.43 12.50 -19.10
N CYS A 4 -8.28 11.85 -19.90
CA CYS A 4 -7.84 11.08 -21.07
C CYS A 4 -7.24 11.96 -22.17
N MET A 5 -7.56 13.26 -22.18
CA MET A 5 -6.91 14.22 -23.08
C MET A 5 -5.60 14.76 -22.50
N TYR A 6 -5.44 14.73 -21.18
CA TYR A 6 -4.21 15.09 -20.49
C TYR A 6 -3.16 13.97 -20.60
N ASP A 7 -3.60 12.73 -20.43
CA ASP A 7 -2.79 11.51 -20.49
C ASP A 7 -3.50 10.51 -21.41
N PHE A 8 -3.14 10.55 -22.69
CA PHE A 8 -3.77 9.74 -23.74
C PHE A 8 -3.23 8.31 -23.76
N ASP A 9 -1.99 8.11 -23.30
CA ASP A 9 -1.33 6.80 -23.27
C ASP A 9 -1.99 5.90 -22.22
N LEU A 10 -2.30 6.44 -21.03
CA LEU A 10 -3.07 5.71 -20.02
C LEU A 10 -4.58 5.74 -20.29
N GLY A 11 -5.12 6.91 -20.63
CA GLY A 11 -6.54 7.09 -20.91
C GLY A 11 -7.42 6.89 -19.66
N TYR A 12 -8.28 5.86 -19.67
CA TYR A 12 -9.10 5.49 -18.51
C TYR A 12 -9.01 3.98 -18.29
N VAL A 13 -8.70 3.61 -17.05
CA VAL A 13 -8.67 2.24 -16.58
C VAL A 13 -9.65 2.09 -15.42
N GLN A 14 -10.36 0.96 -15.40
CA GLN A 14 -11.32 0.67 -14.34
C GLN A 14 -10.62 0.69 -12.97
N GLY A 15 -11.17 1.45 -12.03
CA GLY A 15 -10.55 1.73 -10.73
C GLY A 15 -10.13 3.19 -10.57
N MET A 16 -9.83 3.90 -11.66
CA MET A 16 -9.53 5.34 -11.60
C MET A 16 -10.71 6.17 -11.08
N SER A 17 -11.93 5.77 -11.39
CA SER A 17 -13.14 6.42 -10.89
C SER A 17 -13.35 6.27 -9.37
N ASP A 18 -12.80 5.22 -8.76
CA ASP A 18 -12.82 5.02 -7.31
C ASP A 18 -12.08 6.18 -6.62
N PHE A 19 -10.93 6.61 -7.18
CA PHE A 19 -10.18 7.78 -6.71
C PHE A 19 -10.91 9.10 -6.92
N LEU A 20 -11.38 9.33 -8.15
CA LEU A 20 -12.09 10.56 -8.50
C LEU A 20 -13.33 10.77 -7.63
N SER A 21 -14.04 9.70 -7.26
CA SER A 21 -15.23 9.79 -6.40
C SER A 21 -14.95 10.44 -5.04
N VAL A 22 -13.76 10.23 -4.46
CA VAL A 22 -13.38 10.84 -3.18
C VAL A 22 -13.10 12.32 -3.35
N LEU A 23 -12.33 12.67 -4.38
CA LEU A 23 -12.02 14.07 -4.68
C LEU A 23 -13.28 14.89 -4.97
N CYS A 24 -14.25 14.34 -5.69
CA CYS A 24 -15.52 15.01 -5.99
C CYS A 24 -16.37 15.33 -4.75
N VAL A 25 -16.22 14.58 -3.66
CA VAL A 25 -16.95 14.82 -2.41
C VAL A 25 -16.20 15.84 -1.54
N VAL A 26 -14.87 15.80 -1.53
CA VAL A 26 -14.03 16.72 -0.74
C VAL A 26 -13.97 18.12 -1.37
N LEU A 27 -13.82 18.18 -2.70
CA LEU A 27 -13.58 19.41 -3.44
C LEU A 27 -14.87 19.84 -4.16
N ARG A 28 -15.06 21.15 -4.28
CA ARG A 28 -16.29 21.73 -4.86
C ARG A 28 -16.13 22.20 -6.31
N LYS A 29 -14.91 22.54 -6.73
CA LYS A 29 -14.63 23.09 -8.05
C LYS A 29 -14.05 22.01 -8.95
N GLU A 30 -14.61 21.88 -10.15
CA GLU A 30 -14.15 20.90 -11.14
C GLU A 30 -12.67 21.07 -11.52
N SER A 31 -12.18 22.32 -11.60
CA SER A 31 -10.76 22.60 -11.86
C SER A 31 -9.85 22.03 -10.78
N ASP A 32 -10.25 22.17 -9.51
CA ASP A 32 -9.46 21.73 -8.37
C ASP A 32 -9.51 20.21 -8.28
N ILE A 33 -10.69 19.61 -8.50
CA ILE A 33 -10.87 18.16 -8.62
C ILE A 33 -9.95 17.60 -9.70
N PHE A 34 -9.92 18.23 -10.88
CA PHE A 34 -9.10 17.78 -11.99
C PHE A 34 -7.61 17.79 -11.65
N TRP A 35 -7.07 18.90 -11.15
CA TRP A 35 -5.64 18.98 -10.83
C TRP A 35 -5.22 18.12 -9.63
N CYS A 36 -6.09 17.99 -8.62
CA CYS A 36 -5.86 17.03 -7.54
C CYS A 36 -5.91 15.58 -8.07
N PHE A 37 -6.80 15.28 -9.01
CA PHE A 37 -6.88 13.95 -9.62
C PHE A 37 -5.64 13.66 -10.47
N VAL A 38 -5.13 14.63 -11.23
CA VAL A 38 -3.85 14.51 -11.95
C VAL A 38 -2.73 14.18 -10.98
N GLY A 39 -2.57 14.98 -9.91
CA GLY A 39 -1.54 14.73 -8.91
C GLY A 39 -1.68 13.37 -8.21
N LEU A 40 -2.91 12.93 -7.91
CA LEU A 40 -3.16 11.60 -7.37
C LEU A 40 -2.74 10.52 -8.37
N MET A 41 -3.15 10.67 -9.63
CA MET A 41 -2.82 9.70 -10.69
C MET A 41 -1.31 9.61 -10.90
N GLU A 42 -0.53 10.68 -10.79
CA GLU A 42 0.94 10.60 -10.84
C GLU A 42 1.53 9.62 -9.79
N HIS A 43 0.90 9.49 -8.61
CA HIS A 43 1.35 8.58 -7.55
C HIS A 43 0.97 7.12 -7.82
N VAL A 44 -0.18 6.87 -8.46
CA VAL A 44 -0.71 5.52 -8.69
C VAL A 44 -0.65 5.08 -10.15
N HIS A 45 -0.10 5.91 -11.05
CA HIS A 45 -0.11 5.72 -12.50
C HIS A 45 0.35 4.32 -12.90
N LYS A 46 1.50 3.90 -12.36
CA LYS A 46 2.12 2.61 -12.64
C LYS A 46 1.25 1.41 -12.26
N ASN A 47 0.29 1.58 -11.35
CA ASN A 47 -0.65 0.51 -10.99
C ASN A 47 -1.67 0.24 -12.10
N PHE A 48 -1.89 1.20 -13.00
CA PHE A 48 -2.89 1.15 -14.06
C PHE A 48 -2.29 0.85 -15.44
N GLU A 49 -0.97 0.71 -15.55
CA GLU A 49 -0.30 0.30 -16.79
C GLU A 49 -0.73 -1.10 -17.24
N LEU A 50 -0.84 -1.30 -18.56
CA LEU A 50 -1.40 -2.52 -19.16
C LEU A 50 -0.64 -3.81 -18.81
N ASP A 51 0.67 -3.72 -18.60
CA ASP A 51 1.51 -4.89 -18.28
C ASP A 51 1.38 -5.35 -16.82
N GLN A 52 0.80 -4.50 -15.96
CA GLN A 52 0.61 -4.71 -14.53
C GLN A 52 1.90 -5.10 -13.80
N VAL A 53 3.07 -4.70 -14.30
CA VAL A 53 4.36 -5.07 -13.71
C VAL A 53 4.48 -4.49 -12.31
N HIS A 54 4.10 -3.22 -12.12
CA HIS A 54 4.25 -2.55 -10.84
C HIS A 54 3.41 -3.17 -9.72
N ILE A 55 2.13 -3.46 -9.97
CA ILE A 55 1.27 -4.07 -8.96
C ILE A 55 1.72 -5.49 -8.62
N LYS A 56 2.23 -6.26 -9.59
CA LYS A 56 2.87 -7.57 -9.32
C LYS A 56 4.12 -7.43 -8.47
N THR A 57 4.93 -6.40 -8.68
CA THR A 57 6.06 -6.08 -7.79
C THR A 57 5.58 -5.78 -6.38
N GLN A 58 4.54 -4.97 -6.21
CA GLN A 58 3.99 -4.65 -4.88
C GLN A 58 3.41 -5.89 -4.18
N LEU A 59 2.76 -6.80 -4.90
CA LEU A 59 2.28 -8.07 -4.35
C LEU A 59 3.43 -9.00 -3.94
N SER A 60 4.51 -9.05 -4.73
CA SER A 60 5.72 -9.78 -4.37
C SER A 60 6.41 -9.19 -3.12
N GLN A 61 6.50 -7.86 -3.04
CA GLN A 61 7.01 -7.18 -1.84
C GLN A 61 6.14 -7.44 -0.62
N LEU A 62 4.81 -7.45 -0.79
CA LEU A 62 3.87 -7.82 0.26
C LEU A 62 4.12 -9.25 0.74
N LYS A 63 4.29 -10.22 -0.16
CA LYS A 63 4.67 -11.61 0.18
C LYS A 63 5.94 -11.62 1.03
N SER A 64 7.02 -10.97 0.59
CA SER A 64 8.30 -10.92 1.33
C SER A 64 8.16 -10.27 2.71
N LEU A 65 7.32 -9.24 2.85
CA LEU A 65 7.06 -8.64 4.17
C LEU A 65 6.29 -9.62 5.08
N VAL A 66 5.29 -10.33 4.56
CA VAL A 66 4.54 -11.34 5.33
C VAL A 66 5.47 -12.50 5.75
N GLU A 67 6.40 -12.94 4.90
CA GLU A 67 7.39 -13.97 5.24
C GLU A 67 8.25 -13.60 6.46
N ILE A 68 8.59 -12.32 6.63
CA ILE A 68 9.37 -11.83 7.76
C ILE A 68 8.49 -11.62 9.00
N VAL A 69 7.35 -10.96 8.83
CA VAL A 69 6.49 -10.53 9.94
C VAL A 69 5.68 -11.70 10.51
N ASN A 70 5.15 -12.56 9.64
CA ASN A 70 4.34 -13.70 10.02
C ASN A 70 4.68 -14.93 9.16
N PRO A 71 5.82 -15.61 9.46
CA PRO A 71 6.24 -16.81 8.74
C PRO A 71 5.19 -17.92 8.76
N ARG A 72 4.38 -18.00 9.83
CA ARG A 72 3.31 -19.01 9.98
C ARG A 72 2.25 -18.83 8.89
N LEU A 73 1.80 -17.59 8.66
CA LEU A 73 0.86 -17.29 7.59
C LEU A 73 1.49 -17.52 6.22
N ALA A 74 2.72 -17.06 6.01
CA ALA A 74 3.40 -17.21 4.72
C ALA A 74 3.50 -18.67 4.26
N ILE A 75 3.97 -19.57 5.15
CA ILE A 75 4.06 -21.01 4.90
C ILE A 75 2.68 -21.59 4.60
N TYR A 76 1.65 -21.16 5.33
CA TYR A 76 0.30 -21.62 5.09
C TYR A 76 -0.22 -21.20 3.71
N LEU A 77 -0.05 -19.92 3.32
CA LEU A 77 -0.46 -19.41 2.02
C LEU A 77 0.24 -20.13 0.86
N GLU A 78 1.53 -20.42 1.00
CA GLU A 78 2.29 -21.23 0.03
C GLU A 78 1.71 -22.64 -0.11
N SER A 79 1.34 -23.29 1.00
CA SER A 79 0.71 -24.62 0.97
C SER A 79 -0.68 -24.65 0.31
N GLN A 80 -1.32 -23.48 0.15
CA GLN A 80 -2.64 -23.31 -0.46
C GLN A 80 -2.56 -22.64 -1.85
N ASP A 81 -1.38 -22.63 -2.50
CA ASP A 81 -1.14 -21.96 -3.79
C ASP A 81 -1.64 -20.50 -3.83
N SER A 82 -1.54 -19.82 -2.68
CA SER A 82 -2.09 -18.48 -2.43
C SER A 82 -1.00 -17.44 -2.14
N ASP A 83 0.27 -17.81 -2.23
CA ASP A 83 1.43 -16.97 -1.93
C ASP A 83 1.64 -15.81 -2.93
N HIS A 84 1.02 -15.86 -4.11
CA HIS A 84 1.01 -14.73 -5.05
C HIS A 84 0.18 -13.52 -4.58
N MET A 85 -0.54 -13.62 -3.46
CA MET A 85 -1.26 -12.52 -2.81
C MET A 85 -2.36 -11.86 -3.68
N TYR A 86 -2.84 -12.49 -4.74
CA TYR A 86 -3.85 -11.89 -5.65
C TYR A 86 -5.16 -11.51 -4.94
N PHE A 87 -5.47 -12.11 -3.78
CA PHE A 87 -6.60 -11.68 -2.95
C PHE A 87 -6.43 -10.26 -2.35
N CYS A 88 -5.22 -9.72 -2.33
CA CYS A 88 -4.92 -8.32 -1.96
C CYS A 88 -4.85 -7.37 -3.17
N PHE A 89 -5.02 -7.85 -4.40
CA PHE A 89 -4.86 -7.02 -5.61
C PHE A 89 -5.74 -5.76 -5.56
N ARG A 90 -7.01 -5.91 -5.15
CA ARG A 90 -7.96 -4.79 -5.07
C ARG A 90 -7.55 -3.75 -4.02
N TRP A 91 -6.98 -4.20 -2.91
CA TRP A 91 -6.49 -3.30 -1.86
C TRP A 91 -5.41 -2.36 -2.41
N ILE A 92 -4.47 -2.91 -3.18
CA ILE A 92 -3.34 -2.19 -3.77
C ILE A 92 -3.77 -1.29 -4.92
N LEU A 93 -4.57 -1.83 -5.86
CA LEU A 93 -4.95 -1.10 -7.06
C LEU A 93 -5.71 0.20 -6.75
N VAL A 94 -6.65 0.15 -5.80
CA VAL A 94 -7.52 1.30 -5.48
C VAL A 94 -7.31 1.83 -4.05
N LEU A 95 -6.13 1.60 -3.46
CA LEU A 95 -5.74 2.06 -2.12
C LEU A 95 -6.86 1.91 -1.08
N PHE A 96 -7.38 0.68 -0.94
CA PHE A 96 -8.45 0.31 -0.01
C PHE A 96 -9.81 1.01 -0.18
N LYS A 97 -10.02 1.80 -1.23
CA LYS A 97 -11.28 2.57 -1.42
C LYS A 97 -12.56 1.72 -1.38
N ARG A 98 -12.45 0.43 -1.72
CA ARG A 98 -13.57 -0.53 -1.74
C ARG A 98 -13.74 -1.31 -0.44
N GLU A 99 -12.82 -1.14 0.50
CA GLU A 99 -12.84 -1.83 1.79
C GLU A 99 -13.23 -0.92 2.95
N LEU A 100 -13.22 0.39 2.73
CA LEU A 100 -13.37 1.39 3.77
C LEU A 100 -14.57 2.29 3.51
N SER A 101 -15.10 2.85 4.61
CA SER A 101 -16.04 3.96 4.54
C SER A 101 -15.39 5.19 3.89
N PHE A 102 -16.21 6.17 3.52
CA PHE A 102 -15.71 7.38 2.92
C PHE A 102 -14.74 8.14 3.83
N ASP A 103 -15.10 8.26 5.12
CA ASP A 103 -14.30 8.98 6.12
C ASP A 103 -13.01 8.22 6.44
N ASP A 104 -13.10 6.90 6.60
CA ASP A 104 -11.95 6.04 6.84
C ASP A 104 -10.97 6.04 5.65
N CYS A 105 -11.49 6.05 4.43
CA CYS A 105 -10.67 6.10 3.22
C CYS A 105 -9.89 7.41 3.11
N GLN A 106 -10.54 8.56 3.39
CA GLN A 106 -9.84 9.85 3.41
C GLN A 106 -8.76 9.86 4.48
N TYR A 107 -9.09 9.43 5.70
CA TYR A 107 -8.13 9.41 6.80
C TYR A 107 -6.92 8.53 6.48
N LEU A 108 -7.14 7.33 5.93
CA LEU A 108 -6.04 6.47 5.48
C LEU A 108 -5.18 7.18 4.42
N TRP A 109 -5.78 7.82 3.42
CA TRP A 109 -5.04 8.49 2.36
C TRP A 109 -4.24 9.69 2.86
N GLU A 110 -4.79 10.50 3.77
CA GLU A 110 -4.07 11.58 4.42
C GLU A 110 -2.79 11.07 5.09
N VAL A 111 -2.88 9.96 5.83
CA VAL A 111 -1.72 9.32 6.46
C VAL A 111 -0.74 8.79 5.42
N LEU A 112 -1.20 8.05 4.41
CA LEU A 112 -0.33 7.49 3.37
C LEU A 112 0.40 8.57 2.56
N TRP A 113 -0.25 9.70 2.27
CA TRP A 113 0.34 10.82 1.53
C TRP A 113 1.43 11.57 2.29
N THR A 114 1.53 11.39 3.62
CA THR A 114 2.69 11.90 4.37
C THR A 114 4.00 11.22 3.94
N GLY A 115 3.93 10.00 3.40
CA GLY A 115 5.11 9.18 3.08
C GLY A 115 5.89 8.70 4.30
N ILE A 116 5.30 8.80 5.51
CA ILE A 116 5.87 8.41 6.80
C ILE A 116 5.16 7.15 7.30
N PRO A 117 5.86 6.23 7.99
CA PRO A 117 7.29 6.22 8.24
C PRO A 117 8.15 5.76 7.05
N CYS A 118 7.54 5.20 6.01
CA CYS A 118 8.24 4.82 4.78
C CYS A 118 7.36 4.92 3.53
N ARG A 119 7.99 4.92 2.35
CA ARG A 119 7.29 5.05 1.06
C ARG A 119 6.32 3.90 0.76
N THR A 120 6.56 2.73 1.34
CA THR A 120 5.77 1.50 1.15
C THR A 120 4.87 1.22 2.34
N PHE A 121 4.55 2.22 3.18
CA PHE A 121 3.76 2.03 4.39
C PHE A 121 2.39 1.38 4.14
N MET A 122 1.81 1.60 2.96
CA MET A 122 0.61 0.91 2.49
C MET A 122 0.74 -0.63 2.52
N LEU A 123 1.92 -1.17 2.20
CA LEU A 123 2.17 -2.62 2.28
C LEU A 123 2.19 -3.10 3.74
N LEU A 124 2.70 -2.32 4.67
CA LEU A 124 2.63 -2.65 6.10
C LEU A 124 1.19 -2.59 6.64
N PHE A 125 0.36 -1.69 6.11
CA PHE A 125 -1.08 -1.70 6.38
C PHE A 125 -1.73 -3.01 5.89
N CYS A 126 -1.40 -3.49 4.69
CA CYS A 126 -1.83 -4.81 4.21
C CYS A 126 -1.36 -5.94 5.14
N VAL A 127 -0.07 -5.94 5.54
CA VAL A 127 0.50 -6.94 6.45
C VAL A 127 -0.25 -6.95 7.78
N SER A 128 -0.54 -5.78 8.36
CA SER A 128 -1.27 -5.68 9.63
C SER A 128 -2.67 -6.31 9.56
N ILE A 129 -3.38 -6.16 8.45
CA ILE A 129 -4.69 -6.80 8.27
C ILE A 129 -4.50 -8.30 8.22
N LEU A 130 -3.58 -8.78 7.38
CA LEU A 130 -3.32 -10.22 7.20
C LEU A 130 -2.88 -10.89 8.50
N ASP A 131 -2.01 -10.23 9.27
CA ASP A 131 -1.57 -10.69 10.58
C ASP A 131 -2.76 -10.94 11.51
N THR A 132 -3.69 -9.98 11.57
CA THR A 132 -4.93 -10.08 12.36
C THR A 132 -5.85 -11.22 11.89
N GLN A 133 -5.84 -11.56 10.60
CA GLN A 133 -6.69 -12.61 10.05
C GLN A 133 -6.06 -14.01 10.08
N THR A 134 -4.80 -14.13 10.55
CA THR A 134 -4.03 -15.38 10.46
C THR A 134 -4.74 -16.56 11.10
N ASP A 135 -5.21 -16.40 12.34
CA ASP A 135 -5.84 -17.51 13.07
C ASP A 135 -7.11 -17.98 12.35
N ILE A 136 -7.94 -17.05 11.86
CA ILE A 136 -9.16 -17.38 11.13
C ILE A 136 -8.83 -18.16 9.85
N ILE A 137 -7.83 -17.72 9.08
CA ILE A 137 -7.43 -18.37 7.83
C ILE A 137 -6.91 -19.79 8.09
N ILE A 138 -6.01 -19.95 9.06
CA ILE A 138 -5.31 -21.22 9.31
C ILE A 138 -6.22 -22.22 10.04
N GLU A 139 -6.92 -21.80 11.10
CA GLU A 139 -7.75 -22.69 11.91
C GLU A 139 -8.94 -23.24 11.13
N ASN A 140 -9.54 -22.42 10.27
CA ASN A 140 -10.62 -22.86 9.37
C ASN A 140 -10.12 -23.55 8.10
N ARG A 141 -8.79 -23.65 7.92
CA ARG A 141 -8.13 -24.27 6.77
C ARG A 141 -8.60 -23.72 5.43
N PHE A 142 -8.64 -22.40 5.30
CA PHE A 142 -9.08 -21.75 4.07
C PHE A 142 -8.13 -21.98 2.91
N GLY A 143 -8.65 -22.48 1.79
CA GLY A 143 -7.97 -22.46 0.49
C GLY A 143 -8.09 -21.09 -0.19
N LEU A 144 -7.51 -20.95 -1.38
CA LEU A 144 -7.48 -19.67 -2.14
C LEU A 144 -8.86 -19.00 -2.27
N THR A 145 -9.89 -19.77 -2.59
CA THR A 145 -11.26 -19.25 -2.80
C THR A 145 -11.87 -18.74 -1.50
N GLU A 146 -11.67 -19.45 -0.40
CA GLU A 146 -12.14 -19.11 0.94
C GLU A 146 -11.39 -17.90 1.49
N ILE A 147 -10.07 -17.83 1.28
CA ILE A 147 -9.25 -16.66 1.61
C ILE A 147 -9.78 -15.44 0.86
N LEU A 148 -9.95 -15.53 -0.46
CA LEU A 148 -10.48 -14.42 -1.26
C LEU A 148 -11.87 -13.98 -0.76
N LYS A 149 -12.76 -14.93 -0.47
CA LYS A 149 -14.09 -14.64 0.08
C LYS A 149 -14.00 -13.96 1.45
N HIS A 150 -13.18 -14.49 2.35
CA HIS A 150 -12.96 -13.95 3.69
C HIS A 150 -12.44 -12.51 3.62
N ILE A 151 -11.37 -12.29 2.84
CA ILE A 151 -10.77 -10.97 2.61
C ILE A 151 -11.78 -9.98 2.03
N ASN A 152 -12.61 -10.40 1.06
CA ASN A 152 -13.67 -9.55 0.53
C ASN A 152 -14.72 -9.18 1.59
N ASN A 153 -15.03 -10.10 2.51
CA ASN A 153 -16.00 -9.86 3.59
C ASN A 153 -15.48 -8.92 4.69
N LEU A 154 -14.18 -8.61 4.70
CA LEU A 154 -13.63 -7.59 5.59
C LEU A 154 -14.01 -6.17 5.18
N SER A 155 -14.50 -5.97 3.94
CA SER A 155 -14.97 -4.67 3.48
C SER A 155 -15.96 -4.07 4.48
N MET A 156 -15.75 -2.81 4.84
CA MET A 156 -16.48 -2.03 5.85
C MET A 156 -16.30 -2.49 7.31
N HIS A 157 -15.43 -3.47 7.57
CA HIS A 157 -15.18 -4.03 8.90
C HIS A 157 -13.71 -3.87 9.35
N ILE A 158 -12.90 -3.15 8.58
CA ILE A 158 -11.51 -2.84 8.93
C ILE A 158 -11.47 -1.63 9.86
N ASP A 159 -10.92 -1.80 11.06
CA ASP A 159 -10.60 -0.70 11.97
C ASP A 159 -9.31 -0.01 11.50
N VAL A 160 -9.43 1.15 10.83
CA VAL A 160 -8.29 1.84 10.22
C VAL A 160 -7.29 2.31 11.26
N GLN A 161 -7.73 2.87 12.39
CA GLN A 161 -6.81 3.37 13.41
C GLN A 161 -6.00 2.24 14.02
N LYS A 162 -6.66 1.15 14.42
CA LYS A 162 -5.98 -0.02 14.99
C LYS A 162 -5.01 -0.65 14.00
N THR A 163 -5.40 -0.71 12.72
CA THR A 163 -4.55 -1.26 11.65
C THR A 163 -3.33 -0.37 11.39
N LEU A 164 -3.50 0.96 11.38
CA LEU A 164 -2.38 1.91 11.26
C LEU A 164 -1.41 1.78 12.44
N CYS A 165 -1.90 1.71 13.67
CA CYS A 165 -1.04 1.54 14.85
C CYS A 165 -0.25 0.24 14.80
N THR A 166 -0.89 -0.86 14.39
CA THR A 166 -0.21 -2.15 14.24
C THR A 166 0.83 -2.10 13.10
N ALA A 167 0.50 -1.49 11.96
CA ALA A 167 1.43 -1.31 10.84
C ALA A 167 2.67 -0.47 11.23
N GLU A 168 2.47 0.61 11.98
CA GLU A 168 3.56 1.45 12.52
C GLU A 168 4.40 0.68 13.55
N ALA A 169 3.77 -0.10 14.42
CA ALA A 169 4.49 -0.95 15.37
C ALA A 169 5.36 -2.00 14.66
N ILE A 170 4.84 -2.64 13.59
CA ILE A 170 5.60 -3.56 12.75
C ILE A 170 6.80 -2.84 12.11
N TYR A 171 6.61 -1.63 11.57
CA TYR A 171 7.71 -0.84 11.03
C TYR A 171 8.83 -0.64 12.04
N HIS A 172 8.49 -0.19 13.26
CA HIS A 172 9.47 0.06 14.31
C HIS A 172 10.17 -1.21 14.82
N GLN A 173 9.45 -2.33 14.91
CA GLN A 173 10.05 -3.62 15.25
C GLN A 173 11.08 -4.05 14.19
N LEU A 174 10.74 -3.91 12.90
CA LEU A 174 11.65 -4.23 11.81
C LEU A 174 12.85 -3.27 11.78
N ALA A 175 12.64 -1.98 12.02
CA ALA A 175 13.71 -0.99 12.09
C ALA A 175 14.71 -1.30 13.22
N ALA A 176 14.21 -1.75 14.38
CA ALA A 176 15.05 -2.12 15.53
C ALA A 176 15.96 -3.34 15.25
N VAL A 177 15.62 -4.17 14.26
CA VAL A 177 16.41 -5.34 13.85
C VAL A 177 16.95 -5.23 12.43
N GLN A 178 17.01 -4.03 11.85
CA GLN A 178 17.38 -3.79 10.45
C GLN A 178 18.71 -4.45 10.04
N ASP A 179 19.68 -4.52 10.96
CA ASP A 179 21.00 -5.12 10.72
C ASP A 179 20.94 -6.64 10.46
N LYS A 180 19.84 -7.28 10.85
CA LYS A 180 19.58 -8.72 10.68
C LYS A 180 18.60 -9.00 9.54
N LEU A 181 17.98 -7.98 8.96
CA LEU A 181 16.99 -8.15 7.90
C LEU A 181 17.68 -8.38 6.54
N PRO A 182 17.07 -9.19 5.66
CA PRO A 182 17.52 -9.29 4.29
C PRO A 182 17.54 -7.91 3.60
N ARG A 183 18.55 -7.64 2.77
CA ARG A 183 18.73 -6.34 2.10
C ARG A 183 17.49 -5.86 1.35
N HIS A 184 16.81 -6.76 0.65
CA HIS A 184 15.60 -6.43 -0.11
C HIS A 184 14.46 -5.92 0.79
N ILE A 185 14.36 -6.38 2.05
CA ILE A 185 13.37 -5.87 3.01
C ILE A 185 13.73 -4.45 3.45
N CYS A 186 15.01 -4.20 3.72
CA CYS A 186 15.50 -2.85 4.05
C CYS A 186 15.28 -1.87 2.88
N GLU A 187 15.40 -2.33 1.64
CA GLU A 187 15.08 -1.54 0.44
C GLU A 187 13.58 -1.25 0.34
N ILE A 188 12.72 -2.27 0.52
CA ILE A 188 11.26 -2.09 0.54
C ILE A 188 10.87 -1.05 1.58
N LEU A 189 11.39 -1.15 2.80
CA LEU A 189 11.04 -0.27 3.93
C LEU A 189 11.86 1.03 3.97
N SER A 190 12.78 1.23 3.02
CA SER A 190 13.61 2.42 2.90
C SER A 190 14.47 2.75 4.13
N PHE A 191 14.89 1.75 4.91
CA PHE A 191 15.77 1.95 6.09
C PHE A 191 17.11 2.59 5.74
N ASN A 192 17.60 2.35 4.51
CA ASN A 192 18.91 2.80 4.04
C ASN A 192 18.91 4.21 3.40
N HIS A 193 17.82 4.99 3.52
CA HIS A 193 17.74 6.34 2.95
C HIS A 193 17.78 7.47 3.98
N ALA A 194 17.89 7.17 5.27
CA ALA A 194 18.08 8.21 6.28
C ALA A 194 19.49 8.86 6.24
N GLU A 195 20.51 8.18 5.70
CA GLU A 195 21.88 8.71 5.65
C GLU A 195 22.13 9.73 4.50
N SER A 196 21.29 9.74 3.45
CA SER A 196 21.50 10.64 2.30
C SER A 196 20.98 12.07 2.52
N ILE A 197 20.10 12.28 3.51
CA ILE A 197 19.60 13.62 3.86
C ILE A 197 20.61 14.37 4.74
N SER A 198 21.42 13.66 5.54
CA SER A 198 22.49 14.26 6.34
C SER A 198 23.71 14.71 5.52
N CYS A 199 24.07 14.01 4.43
CA CYS A 199 25.23 14.40 3.60
C CYS A 199 24.98 15.67 2.77
N ASN A 200 23.78 15.88 2.23
CA ASN A 200 23.46 17.06 1.42
C ASN A 200 23.44 18.38 2.22
N ASN A 201 23.32 18.34 3.54
CA ASN A 201 23.38 19.53 4.40
C ASN A 201 24.81 19.94 4.77
N ASN A 202 25.79 19.03 4.67
CA ASN A 202 27.18 19.35 4.95
C ASN A 202 27.89 19.97 3.72
N GLU A 203 27.57 19.53 2.50
CA GLU A 203 28.15 20.09 1.27
C GLU A 203 27.69 21.54 0.99
N ARG A 204 26.50 21.93 1.46
CA ARG A 204 26.01 23.33 1.34
C ARG A 204 26.67 24.31 2.32
N LYS A 205 27.34 23.83 3.38
CA LYS A 205 28.07 24.70 4.32
C LYS A 205 29.53 24.93 3.94
N GLU A 206 30.13 24.07 3.13
CA GLU A 206 31.53 24.21 2.72
C GLU A 206 31.74 25.07 1.46
N ASN A 207 30.73 25.23 0.60
CA ASN A 207 30.82 26.03 -0.62
C ASN A 207 30.38 27.51 -0.45
N GLY A 208 30.30 27.99 0.79
CA GLY A 208 29.83 29.33 1.15
C GLY A 208 30.89 30.21 1.82
N LYS A 209 32.14 30.19 1.32
CA LYS A 209 33.20 31.15 1.68
C LYS A 209 33.94 31.62 0.43
#